data_AF-A0A8T4N370-F1
#
_entry.id   AF-A0A8T4N370-F1
#
_cell.length_a   1.000
_cell.length_b   1.000
_cell.length_c   1.000
_cell.angle_alpha   90.00
_cell.angle_beta   90.00
_cell.angle_gamma   90.00
#
_symmetry.space_group_name_H-M   'P 1'
#
loop_
_entity.id
_entity.type
_entity.pdbx_description
1 polymer ?
#
loop_
_entity_poly.entity_id
_entity_poly.type
_entity_poly.pdbx_seq_one_letter_code
_entity_poly.pdbx_strand_id
1 'polypeptide(L)'
;MTGINIFGRKISKKRLKKETITRNRIKGKAGEEDYMIRARLMGYDPVRTGKGHDYKLYKTDPFTGEKRFIGYRKIKTGKAVLSKLQRKTKAKTRRYKVIRENPLMFD
;
A
#
# COMPACT_ATOMS: atom_id res chain seq x y z
N MET A 1 11.13 8.31 -30.91
CA MET A 1 11.80 8.68 -29.64
C MET A 1 12.00 7.45 -28.76
N THR A 2 13.25 7.12 -28.48
CA THR A 2 13.69 6.01 -27.61
C THR A 2 13.95 6.50 -26.18
N GLY A 3 13.92 5.59 -25.21
CA GLY A 3 14.32 5.80 -23.82
C GLY A 3 15.20 4.64 -23.35
N ILE A 4 15.82 4.77 -22.18
CA ILE A 4 16.72 3.76 -21.63
C ILE A 4 15.98 3.02 -20.50
N ASN A 5 16.00 1.69 -20.52
CA ASN A 5 15.41 0.88 -19.44
C ASN A 5 16.37 0.66 -18.26
N ILE A 6 15.90 -0.05 -17.23
CA ILE A 6 16.69 -0.32 -16.01
C ILE A 6 17.99 -1.12 -16.25
N PHE A 7 18.16 -1.70 -17.43
CA PHE A 7 19.33 -2.47 -17.84
C PHE A 7 20.17 -1.75 -18.92
N GLY A 8 19.98 -0.43 -19.09
CA GLY A 8 20.74 0.37 -20.05
C GLY A 8 20.34 0.20 -21.52
N ARG A 9 19.28 -0.56 -21.83
CA ARG A 9 18.87 -0.84 -23.21
C ARG A 9 17.98 0.27 -23.77
N LYS A 10 18.25 0.68 -25.03
CA LYS A 10 17.37 1.58 -25.79
C LYS A 10 16.07 0.85 -26.13
N ILE A 11 14.96 1.29 -25.56
CA ILE A 11 13.61 0.78 -25.82
C ILE A 11 12.67 1.93 -26.20
N SER A 12 11.49 1.61 -26.73
CA SER A 12 10.48 2.63 -27.00
C SER A 12 9.94 3.23 -25.70
N LYS A 13 9.61 4.54 -25.71
CA LYS A 13 8.99 5.22 -24.56
C LYS A 13 7.70 4.52 -24.07
N LYS A 14 6.92 3.94 -24.99
CA LYS A 14 5.69 3.19 -24.67
C LYS A 14 6.01 1.94 -23.86
N ARG A 15 7.04 1.18 -24.24
CA ARG A 15 7.49 0.00 -23.52
C ARG A 15 8.06 0.37 -22.15
N LEU A 16 8.89 1.41 -22.07
CA LEU A 16 9.45 1.90 -20.81
C LEU A 16 8.35 2.28 -19.82
N LYS A 17 7.33 3.02 -20.28
CA LYS A 17 6.17 3.39 -19.46
C LYS A 17 5.44 2.16 -18.92
N LYS A 18 5.22 1.14 -19.76
CA LYS A 18 4.56 -0.11 -19.35
C LYS A 18 5.39 -0.84 -18.29
N GLU A 19 6.70 -0.97 -18.48
CA GLU A 19 7.63 -1.60 -17.53
C GLU A 19 7.62 -0.86 -16.18
N THR A 20 7.69 0.46 -16.19
CA THR A 20 7.62 1.28 -14.96
C THR A 20 6.28 1.11 -14.23
N ILE A 21 5.15 1.12 -14.94
CA ILE A 21 3.82 0.92 -14.32
C ILE A 21 3.73 -0.47 -13.70
N THR A 22 4.18 -1.50 -14.42
CA THR A 22 4.21 -2.87 -13.91
C THR A 22 5.07 -2.98 -12.66
N ARG A 23 6.30 -2.44 -12.68
CA ARG A 23 7.19 -2.45 -11.50
C ARG A 23 6.57 -1.72 -10.31
N ASN A 24 5.96 -0.56 -10.53
CA ASN A 24 5.27 0.18 -9.47
C ASN A 24 4.09 -0.61 -8.89
N ARG A 25 3.34 -1.34 -9.72
CA ARG A 25 2.23 -2.19 -9.26
C ARG A 25 2.73 -3.37 -8.42
N ILE A 26 3.81 -4.02 -8.85
CA ILE A 26 4.41 -5.12 -8.09
C ILE A 26 4.96 -4.60 -6.76
N LYS A 27 5.72 -3.49 -6.77
CA LYS A 27 6.21 -2.82 -5.56
C LYS A 27 5.08 -2.49 -4.59
N GLY A 28 3.98 -1.94 -5.11
CA GLY A 28 2.79 -1.65 -4.31
C GLY A 28 2.18 -2.89 -3.66
N LYS A 29 2.05 -3.98 -4.43
CA LYS A 29 1.51 -5.25 -3.94
C LYS A 29 2.42 -5.88 -2.87
N ALA A 30 3.73 -5.88 -3.07
CA ALA A 30 4.69 -6.36 -2.08
C ALA A 30 4.59 -5.56 -0.77
N GLY A 31 4.50 -4.24 -0.83
CA GLY A 31 4.30 -3.41 0.38
C GLY A 31 2.97 -3.70 1.09
N GLU A 32 1.89 -3.99 0.34
CA GLU A 32 0.62 -4.43 0.93
C GLU A 32 0.74 -5.78 1.64
N GLU A 33 1.48 -6.74 1.05
CA GLU A 33 1.72 -8.07 1.64
C GLU A 33 2.58 -7.99 2.91
N ASP A 34 3.68 -7.23 2.88
CA ASP A 34 4.53 -7.00 4.06
C ASP A 34 3.74 -6.37 5.20
N TYR A 35 2.91 -5.38 4.90
CA TYR A 35 2.03 -4.78 5.90
C TYR A 35 1.07 -5.80 6.51
N MET A 36 0.42 -6.62 5.68
CA MET A 36 -0.53 -7.63 6.12
C MET A 36 0.11 -8.64 7.07
N ILE A 37 1.30 -9.13 6.74
CA ILE A 37 2.06 -10.08 7.57
C ILE A 37 2.39 -9.43 8.92
N ARG A 38 3.00 -8.25 8.92
CA ARG A 38 3.36 -7.55 10.17
C ARG A 38 2.15 -7.21 11.03
N ALA A 39 1.05 -6.76 10.42
CA ALA A 39 -0.17 -6.44 11.15
C ALA A 39 -0.75 -7.68 11.85
N ARG A 40 -0.78 -8.82 11.15
CA ARG A 40 -1.24 -10.10 11.73
C ARG A 40 -0.34 -10.59 12.85
N LEU A 41 0.98 -10.50 12.69
CA LEU A 41 1.95 -10.84 13.74
C LEU A 41 1.78 -9.95 14.99
N MET A 42 1.36 -8.70 14.82
CA MET A 42 1.03 -7.79 15.92
C MET A 42 -0.37 -8.01 16.52
N GLY A 43 -1.08 -9.06 16.11
CA GLY A 43 -2.42 -9.40 16.60
C GLY A 43 -3.54 -8.52 16.03
N TYR A 44 -3.31 -7.87 14.90
CA TYR A 44 -4.37 -7.16 14.18
C TYR A 44 -4.98 -8.02 13.08
N ASP A 45 -6.25 -7.75 12.79
CA ASP A 45 -7.01 -8.36 11.71
C ASP A 45 -7.30 -7.30 10.61
N PRO A 46 -6.42 -7.16 9.61
CA PRO A 46 -6.62 -6.27 8.48
C PRO A 46 -7.61 -6.85 7.44
N VAL A 47 -8.71 -6.14 7.20
CA VAL A 47 -9.73 -6.48 6.20
C VAL A 47 -9.58 -5.56 4.99
N ARG A 48 -9.39 -6.13 3.80
CA ARG A 48 -9.20 -5.37 2.56
C ARG A 48 -10.47 -4.60 2.18
N THR A 49 -10.28 -3.42 1.61
CA THR A 49 -11.35 -2.51 1.20
C THR A 49 -11.12 -2.02 -0.23
N GLY A 50 -12.11 -1.33 -0.81
CA GLY A 50 -12.06 -0.88 -2.21
C GLY A 50 -12.00 0.63 -2.43
N LYS A 51 -12.27 1.49 -1.43
CA LYS A 51 -12.45 2.94 -1.66
C LYS A 51 -11.73 3.81 -0.62
N GLY A 52 -10.75 4.60 -1.09
CA GLY A 52 -10.10 5.67 -0.31
C GLY A 52 -9.07 5.21 0.73
N HIS A 53 -9.04 3.93 1.09
CA HIS A 53 -8.06 3.25 1.94
C HIS A 53 -7.87 1.82 1.43
N ASP A 54 -6.86 1.11 1.92
CA ASP A 54 -6.58 -0.27 1.52
C ASP A 54 -7.20 -1.25 2.53
N TYR A 55 -7.12 -0.94 3.82
CA TYR A 55 -7.59 -1.83 4.87
C TYR A 55 -8.40 -1.11 5.95
N LYS A 56 -9.38 -1.82 6.50
CA LYS A 56 -9.91 -1.61 7.85
C LYS A 56 -9.11 -2.49 8.80
N LEU A 57 -8.65 -1.93 9.91
CA LEU A 57 -7.87 -2.64 10.90
C LEU A 57 -8.74 -2.91 12.12
N TYR A 58 -8.80 -4.17 12.52
CA TYR A 58 -9.44 -4.61 13.76
C TYR A 58 -8.39 -5.21 14.69
N LYS A 59 -8.69 -5.24 15.99
CA LYS A 59 -7.92 -6.00 16.98
C LYS A 59 -8.92 -6.92 17.69
N THR A 60 -8.58 -8.20 17.78
CA THR A 60 -9.36 -9.16 18.55
C THR A 60 -8.92 -9.08 20.00
N ASP A 61 -9.87 -8.91 20.91
CA ASP A 61 -9.63 -9.05 22.34
C ASP A 61 -9.40 -10.54 22.66
N PRO A 62 -8.27 -10.93 23.27
CA PRO A 62 -7.96 -12.33 23.53
C PRO A 62 -8.81 -12.95 24.65
N PHE A 63 -9.45 -12.14 25.50
CA PHE A 63 -10.26 -12.61 26.61
C PHE A 63 -11.74 -12.72 26.23
N THR A 64 -12.27 -11.75 25.48
CA THR A 64 -13.70 -11.73 25.09
C THR A 64 -13.94 -12.25 23.68
N GLY A 65 -12.91 -12.35 22.85
CA GLY A 65 -13.04 -12.69 21.42
C GLY A 65 -13.60 -11.54 20.57
N GLU A 66 -13.92 -10.38 21.15
CA GLU A 66 -14.55 -9.28 20.44
C GLU A 66 -13.58 -8.59 19.46
N LYS A 67 -14.06 -8.27 18.26
CA LYS A 67 -13.29 -7.53 17.25
C LYS A 67 -13.53 -6.02 17.38
N ARG A 68 -12.55 -5.30 17.91
CA ARG A 68 -12.61 -3.83 18.01
C ARG A 68 -12.03 -3.16 16.78
N PHE A 69 -12.80 -2.24 16.18
CA PHE A 69 -12.32 -1.43 15.06
C PHE A 69 -11.28 -0.38 15.51
N ILE A 70 -10.08 -0.44 14.93
CA ILE A 70 -8.94 0.43 15.26
C ILE A 70 -8.86 1.62 14.29
N GLY A 71 -9.13 1.40 13.00
CA GLY A 71 -9.08 2.48 12.02
C GLY A 71 -8.79 2.05 10.60
N TYR A 72 -8.51 3.04 9.76
CA TYR A 72 -8.24 2.84 8.34
C TYR A 72 -6.75 2.92 8.06
N ARG A 73 -6.28 2.09 7.13
CA ARG A 73 -4.87 1.99 6.75
C ARG A 73 -4.75 2.14 5.24
N LYS A 74 -3.88 3.05 4.83
CA LYS A 74 -3.51 3.26 3.44
C LYS A 74 -2.04 2.99 3.28
N ILE A 75 -1.71 2.00 2.48
CA ILE A 75 -0.34 1.56 2.26
C ILE A 75 0.23 2.33 1.06
N LYS A 76 1.46 2.80 1.21
CA LYS A 76 2.20 3.52 0.17
C LYS A 76 3.65 3.07 0.19
N THR A 77 4.20 2.84 -0.99
CA THR A 77 5.62 2.48 -1.15
C THR A 77 6.41 3.64 -1.75
N GLY A 78 7.66 3.79 -1.31
CA GLY A 78 8.54 4.89 -1.73
C GLY A 78 7.88 6.27 -1.64
N LYS A 79 8.08 7.10 -2.68
CA LYS A 79 7.58 8.48 -2.76
C LYS A 79 6.11 8.61 -3.21
N ALA A 80 5.34 7.51 -3.25
CA ALA A 80 3.96 7.54 -3.76
C ALA A 80 3.06 8.47 -2.92
N VAL A 81 2.42 9.45 -3.55
CA VAL A 81 1.53 10.39 -2.85
C VAL A 81 0.10 9.84 -2.72
N LEU A 82 -0.69 10.45 -1.83
CA LEU A 82 -2.13 10.17 -1.74
C LEU A 82 -2.86 10.77 -2.93
N SER A 83 -3.84 10.03 -3.47
CA SER A 83 -4.77 10.58 -4.47
C SER A 83 -5.71 11.62 -3.85
N LYS A 84 -6.38 12.42 -4.68
CA LYS A 84 -7.41 13.39 -4.24
C LYS A 84 -8.46 12.74 -3.32
N LEU A 85 -8.98 11.56 -3.71
CA LEU A 85 -9.94 10.80 -2.90
C LEU A 85 -9.34 10.37 -1.55
N GLN A 86 -8.13 9.83 -1.54
CA GLN A 86 -7.46 9.37 -0.32
C GLN A 86 -7.22 10.52 0.66
N ARG A 87 -6.84 11.71 0.17
CA ARG A 87 -6.70 12.92 0.99
C ARG A 87 -8.04 13.34 1.60
N LYS A 88 -9.12 13.35 0.80
CA LYS A 88 -10.47 13.63 1.30
C LYS A 88 -10.89 12.61 2.36
N THR A 89 -10.66 11.32 2.13
CA THR A 89 -10.95 10.26 3.12
C THR A 89 -10.15 10.43 4.41
N LYS A 90 -8.86 10.76 4.32
CA LYS A 90 -8.02 11.08 5.48
C LYS A 90 -8.57 12.26 6.27
N ALA A 91 -9.02 13.32 5.60
CA ALA A 91 -9.57 14.50 6.25
C ALA A 91 -10.87 14.21 7.02
N LYS A 92 -11.68 13.23 6.58
CA LYS A 92 -12.95 12.87 7.22
C LYS A 92 -12.80 12.14 8.56
N THR A 93 -11.62 11.59 8.89
CA THR A 93 -11.46 10.83 10.13
C THR A 93 -10.02 10.81 10.64
N ARG A 94 -9.86 11.03 11.95
CA ARG A 94 -8.56 10.92 12.64
C ARG A 94 -8.03 9.48 12.69
N ARG A 95 -8.88 8.48 12.46
CA ARG A 95 -8.50 7.06 12.48
C ARG A 95 -7.80 6.59 11.19
N TYR A 96 -7.64 7.47 10.20
CA TYR A 96 -6.94 7.19 8.96
C TYR A 96 -5.43 7.35 9.12
N LYS A 97 -4.68 6.28 8.92
CA LYS A 97 -3.20 6.32 8.92
C LYS A 97 -2.64 5.91 7.57
N VAL A 98 -1.64 6.65 7.10
CA VAL A 98 -0.83 6.28 5.94
C VAL A 98 0.37 5.51 6.46
N ILE A 99 0.56 4.29 5.99
CA ILE A 99 1.71 3.46 6.32
C ILE A 99 2.65 3.47 5.12
N ARG A 100 3.93 3.72 5.40
CA ARG A 100 4.99 3.75 4.41
C ARG A 100 5.77 2.45 4.51
N GLU A 101 5.71 1.66 3.44
CA GLU A 101 6.43 0.40 3.35
C GLU A 101 7.53 0.51 2.31
N ASN A 102 8.72 0.02 2.66
CA ASN A 102 9.80 -0.19 1.71
C ASN A 102 10.07 -1.70 1.68
N PRO A 103 9.38 -2.44 0.79
CA PRO A 103 9.62 -3.86 0.66
C PRO A 103 11.06 -4.08 0.18
N LEU A 104 11.79 -4.96 0.89
CA LEU A 104 13.24 -5.20 0.72
C LEU A 104 13.67 -5.45 -0.74
N MET A 105 12.80 -6.06 -1.54
CA MET A 105 13.07 -6.38 -2.95
C MET A 105 12.95 -5.18 -3.91
N PHE A 106 12.69 -3.98 -3.41
CA PHE A 106 12.37 -2.81 -4.23
C PHE A 106 13.09 -1.51 -3.84
N ASP A 107 14.19 -1.59 -3.09
CA ASP A 107 15.01 -0.41 -2.77
C ASP A 107 15.60 0.28 -4.02
#